data_AF-K9EAV1-F1
#
_entry.id   AF-K9EAV1-F1
#
_cell.length_a   1.000
_cell.length_b   1.000
_cell.length_c   1.000
_cell.angle_alpha   90.00
_cell.angle_beta   90.00
_cell.angle_gamma   90.00
#
_symmetry.space_group_name_H-M   'P 1'
#
loop_
_entity.id
_entity.type
_entity.pdbx_description
1 polymer ?
#
loop_
_entity_poly.entity_id
_entity_poly.type
_entity_poly.pdbx_seq_one_letter_code
_entity_poly.pdbx_strand_id
1 'polypeptide(L)'
;AALINNAQSVGEVVDAANTIIDGRIAANAQEEQRLAILQASKDAFNEYLKTSEDEAALVNEADSLKDIVDAANTIIDGRIAANAQEEQARAADFQAKKETTITELQEILNDVLSDEEKSLIVDAYTVEEVEAAKDTIIEGREEVYTLIYTIDGEEDYRNTKAVHPGEAREAFLDFIRQENLDVDVIVYDKDTKSFRAFGGEQPYYFHYSKDGELYIDGTKAQHPGEALEIIRDYIEETDLEVTNLFYDERTNTFHAVLEDNSGVKTDETVYESLPEELSWDEISDEADELAEQYLPLFKAQDSALEALKSLGITSERLFDEIREATSVEEVEQLATSILETRKQQLLQNPEAVKALSIQRLEADGALTENQRALLTDAETHEEIAQASEVVTVQREVISNLNEGLAEDLSSEEEDLITNTSTVKEVHTAAETILNAREQKAAEL
;
A
#
# COMPACT_ATOMS: atom_id res chain seq x y z
N ALA A 1 79.71 -14.64 16.01
CA ALA A 1 80.40 -14.44 17.31
C ALA A 1 81.09 -15.71 17.78
N ALA A 2 80.38 -16.80 18.08
CA ALA A 2 80.99 -18.07 18.52
C ALA A 2 81.99 -18.66 17.51
N LEU A 3 81.66 -18.65 16.21
CA LEU A 3 82.57 -19.14 15.15
C LEU A 3 83.88 -18.35 15.07
N ILE A 4 83.85 -17.03 15.25
CA ILE A 4 85.04 -16.15 15.21
C ILE A 4 85.86 -16.33 16.49
N ASN A 5 85.21 -16.45 17.65
CA ASN A 5 85.89 -16.63 18.94
C ASN A 5 86.59 -17.99 19.09
N ASN A 6 86.18 -18.99 18.31
CA ASN A 6 86.75 -20.33 18.33
C ASN A 6 87.84 -20.56 17.28
N ALA A 7 88.11 -19.58 16.40
CA ALA A 7 89.14 -19.68 15.38
C ALA A 7 90.54 -19.52 16.01
N GLN A 8 91.44 -20.45 15.72
CA GLN A 8 92.81 -20.51 16.25
C GLN A 8 93.86 -19.92 15.29
N SER A 9 93.45 -19.59 14.08
CA SER A 9 94.33 -18.97 13.08
C SER A 9 93.61 -17.87 12.28
N VAL A 10 94.40 -17.00 11.64
CA VAL A 10 93.86 -15.95 10.76
C VAL A 10 93.07 -16.55 9.58
N GLY A 11 93.49 -17.71 9.07
CA GLY A 11 92.74 -18.44 8.04
C GLY A 11 91.36 -18.88 8.51
N GLU A 12 91.28 -19.46 9.71
CA GLU A 12 90.00 -19.89 10.30
C GLU A 12 89.07 -18.71 10.64
N VAL A 13 89.63 -17.54 10.98
CA VAL A 13 88.83 -16.31 11.17
C VAL A 13 88.21 -15.85 9.85
N VAL A 14 88.96 -15.93 8.74
CA VAL A 14 88.46 -15.59 7.40
C VAL A 14 87.37 -16.57 6.95
N ASP A 15 87.56 -17.87 7.17
CA ASP A 15 86.56 -18.89 6.83
C ASP A 15 85.27 -18.74 7.66
N ALA A 16 85.41 -18.45 8.97
CA ALA A 16 84.28 -18.15 9.84
C ALA A 16 83.53 -16.87 9.42
N ALA A 17 84.25 -15.84 8.97
CA ALA A 17 83.65 -14.60 8.46
C ALA A 17 82.90 -14.83 7.15
N ASN A 18 83.49 -15.58 6.20
CA ASN A 18 82.85 -15.95 4.95
C ASN A 18 81.58 -16.78 5.20
N THR A 19 81.63 -17.75 6.12
CA THR A 19 80.44 -18.54 6.51
C THR A 19 79.30 -17.67 7.06
N ILE A 20 79.62 -16.65 7.86
CA ILE A 20 78.62 -15.70 8.39
C ILE A 20 78.07 -14.81 7.27
N ILE A 21 78.91 -14.34 6.36
CA ILE A 21 78.52 -13.52 5.21
C ILE A 21 77.62 -14.33 4.28
N ASP A 22 78.01 -15.55 3.92
CA ASP A 22 77.23 -16.45 3.07
C ASP A 22 75.89 -16.82 3.72
N GLY A 23 75.88 -17.05 5.04
CA GLY A 23 74.64 -17.27 5.80
C GLY A 23 73.71 -16.04 5.81
N ARG A 24 74.29 -14.83 5.89
CA ARG A 24 73.51 -13.57 5.78
C ARG A 24 73.00 -13.33 4.37
N ILE A 25 73.80 -13.63 3.34
CA ILE A 25 73.38 -13.54 1.93
C ILE A 25 72.23 -14.53 1.67
N ALA A 26 72.33 -15.76 2.16
CA ALA A 26 71.27 -16.76 2.03
C ALA A 26 69.98 -16.35 2.77
N ALA A 27 70.08 -15.79 3.98
CA ALA A 27 68.93 -15.28 4.73
C ALA A 27 68.26 -14.09 4.01
N ASN A 28 69.04 -13.16 3.46
CA ASN A 28 68.52 -12.05 2.67
C ASN A 28 67.84 -12.53 1.38
N ALA A 29 68.41 -13.53 0.70
CA ALA A 29 67.81 -14.13 -0.49
C ALA A 29 66.48 -14.84 -0.19
N GLN A 30 66.37 -15.49 0.98
CA GLN A 30 65.10 -16.06 1.44
C GLN A 30 64.06 -14.99 1.75
N GLU A 31 64.44 -13.86 2.34
CA GLU A 31 63.53 -12.75 2.62
C GLU A 31 63.07 -12.04 1.33
N GLU A 32 63.97 -11.81 0.37
CA GLU A 32 63.60 -11.31 -0.97
C GLU A 32 62.63 -12.26 -1.68
N GLN A 33 62.87 -13.57 -1.59
CA GLN A 33 61.96 -14.58 -2.15
C GLN A 33 60.59 -14.56 -1.45
N ARG A 34 60.55 -14.38 -0.13
CA ARG A 34 59.31 -14.24 0.65
C ARG A 34 58.53 -12.99 0.25
N LEU A 35 59.19 -11.85 0.11
CA LEU A 35 58.57 -10.59 -0.34
C LEU A 35 58.04 -10.69 -1.77
N ALA A 36 58.78 -11.36 -2.67
CA ALA A 36 58.33 -11.60 -4.04
C ALA A 36 57.08 -12.50 -4.10
N ILE A 37 57.04 -13.56 -3.27
CA ILE A 37 55.85 -14.42 -3.15
C ILE A 37 54.65 -13.62 -2.59
N LEU A 38 54.89 -12.77 -1.58
CA LEU A 38 53.84 -11.93 -1.01
C LEU A 38 53.28 -10.96 -2.05
N GLN A 39 54.14 -10.25 -2.80
CA GLN A 39 53.69 -9.32 -3.85
C GLN A 39 52.95 -10.04 -4.97
N ALA A 40 53.47 -11.17 -5.47
CA ALA A 40 52.80 -11.96 -6.49
C ALA A 40 51.42 -12.47 -6.01
N SER A 41 51.29 -12.79 -4.72
CA SER A 41 50.01 -13.19 -4.13
C SER A 41 49.03 -12.02 -4.06
N LYS A 42 49.49 -10.80 -3.70
CA LYS A 42 48.66 -9.58 -3.76
C LYS A 42 48.17 -9.29 -5.18
N ASP A 43 49.08 -9.35 -6.16
CA ASP A 43 48.77 -9.06 -7.56
C ASP A 43 47.74 -10.06 -8.11
N ALA A 44 47.97 -11.36 -7.89
CA ALA A 44 47.05 -12.42 -8.32
C ALA A 44 45.68 -12.31 -7.65
N PHE A 45 45.64 -11.89 -6.37
CA PHE A 45 44.40 -11.73 -5.63
C PHE A 45 43.58 -10.52 -6.14
N ASN A 46 44.22 -9.37 -6.35
CA ASN A 46 43.59 -8.19 -6.94
C ASN A 46 43.07 -8.47 -8.37
N GLU A 47 43.81 -9.26 -9.16
CA GLU A 47 43.35 -9.69 -10.49
C GLU A 47 42.14 -10.61 -10.43
N TYR A 48 42.12 -11.58 -9.50
CA TYR A 48 41.03 -12.54 -9.35
C TYR A 48 39.72 -11.89 -8.93
N LEU A 49 39.75 -11.02 -7.92
CA LEU A 49 38.54 -10.41 -7.35
C LEU A 49 38.01 -9.21 -8.13
N LYS A 50 38.78 -8.70 -9.11
CA LYS A 50 38.51 -7.42 -9.81
C LYS A 50 38.12 -6.33 -8.79
N THR A 51 38.94 -6.20 -7.76
CA THR A 51 38.65 -5.34 -6.60
C THR A 51 38.47 -3.89 -7.00
N SER A 52 37.59 -3.17 -6.30
CA SER A 52 37.54 -1.71 -6.34
C SER A 52 38.85 -1.12 -5.79
N GLU A 53 39.13 0.17 -6.02
CA GLU A 53 40.33 0.82 -5.47
C GLU A 53 40.40 0.70 -3.94
N ASP A 54 39.26 0.77 -3.25
CA ASP A 54 39.18 0.66 -1.78
C ASP A 54 39.42 -0.78 -1.30
N GLU A 55 38.87 -1.78 -1.99
CA GLU A 55 39.11 -3.20 -1.69
C GLU A 55 40.58 -3.58 -1.98
N ALA A 56 41.18 -3.02 -3.04
CA ALA A 56 42.58 -3.22 -3.38
C ALA A 56 43.51 -2.61 -2.31
N ALA A 57 43.13 -1.51 -1.67
CA ALA A 57 43.89 -0.90 -0.59
C ALA A 57 44.06 -1.87 0.60
N LEU A 58 42.99 -2.56 1.01
CA LEU A 58 43.02 -3.54 2.11
C LEU A 58 44.01 -4.69 1.83
N VAL A 59 44.04 -5.19 0.59
CA VAL A 59 44.97 -6.26 0.17
C VAL A 59 46.41 -5.73 0.10
N ASN A 60 46.58 -4.50 -0.34
CA ASN A 60 47.89 -3.88 -0.50
C ASN A 60 48.55 -3.54 0.85
N GLU A 61 47.77 -3.27 1.89
CA GLU A 61 48.25 -3.05 3.27
C GLU A 61 48.65 -4.33 4.02
N ALA A 62 48.35 -5.51 3.48
CA ALA A 62 48.65 -6.78 4.13
C ALA A 62 50.17 -7.08 4.17
N ASP A 63 50.73 -7.33 5.36
CA ASP A 63 52.16 -7.58 5.54
C ASP A 63 52.52 -9.08 5.53
N SER A 64 51.51 -9.95 5.49
CA SER A 64 51.68 -11.40 5.45
C SER A 64 50.61 -12.09 4.61
N LEU A 65 50.86 -13.35 4.23
CA LEU A 65 49.87 -14.18 3.54
C LEU A 65 48.60 -14.39 4.38
N LYS A 66 48.73 -14.40 5.71
CA LYS A 66 47.57 -14.47 6.61
C LYS A 66 46.73 -13.19 6.50
N ASP A 67 47.38 -12.03 6.52
CA ASP A 67 46.70 -10.74 6.42
C ASP A 67 46.00 -10.58 5.05
N ILE A 68 46.57 -11.13 3.97
CA ILE A 68 45.91 -11.18 2.66
C ILE A 68 44.64 -12.02 2.72
N VAL A 69 44.67 -13.18 3.38
CA VAL A 69 43.49 -14.05 3.52
C VAL A 69 42.43 -13.41 4.43
N ASP A 70 42.82 -12.74 5.50
CA ASP A 70 41.90 -12.03 6.38
C ASP A 70 41.23 -10.85 5.63
N ALA A 71 42.00 -10.10 4.84
CA ALA A 71 41.47 -9.04 3.97
C ALA A 71 40.52 -9.63 2.90
N ALA A 72 40.86 -10.79 2.33
CA ALA A 72 40.04 -11.49 1.36
C ALA A 72 38.65 -11.85 1.91
N ASN A 73 38.62 -12.49 3.08
CA ASN A 73 37.38 -12.87 3.75
C ASN A 73 36.54 -11.63 4.08
N THR A 74 37.18 -10.56 4.56
CA THR A 74 36.50 -9.29 4.86
C THR A 74 35.81 -8.70 3.61
N ILE A 75 36.47 -8.75 2.45
CA ILE A 75 35.90 -8.28 1.18
C ILE A 75 34.72 -9.17 0.75
N ILE A 76 34.86 -10.50 0.86
CA ILE A 76 33.81 -11.45 0.50
C ILE A 76 32.58 -11.26 1.39
N ASP A 77 32.75 -11.18 2.70
CA ASP A 77 31.67 -10.97 3.67
C ASP A 77 30.98 -9.63 3.42
N GLY A 78 31.74 -8.57 3.11
CA GLY A 78 31.20 -7.27 2.73
C GLY A 78 30.35 -7.31 1.47
N ARG A 79 30.78 -8.06 0.44
CA ARG A 79 30.01 -8.26 -0.80
C ARG A 79 28.75 -9.10 -0.59
N ILE A 80 28.82 -10.14 0.24
CA ILE A 80 27.65 -10.95 0.62
C ILE A 80 26.62 -10.06 1.33
N ALA A 81 27.05 -9.28 2.32
CA ALA A 81 26.17 -8.36 3.04
C ALA A 81 25.56 -7.29 2.11
N ALA A 82 26.35 -6.72 1.19
CA ALA A 82 25.86 -5.75 0.22
C ALA A 82 24.82 -6.35 -0.74
N ASN A 83 25.07 -7.56 -1.25
CA ASN A 83 24.12 -8.27 -2.11
C ASN A 83 22.82 -8.60 -1.36
N ALA A 84 22.91 -9.08 -0.12
CA ALA A 84 21.75 -9.36 0.71
C ALA A 84 20.92 -8.09 0.96
N GLN A 85 21.59 -6.95 1.22
CA GLN A 85 20.92 -5.66 1.39
C GLN A 85 20.24 -5.20 0.09
N GLU A 86 20.88 -5.39 -1.08
CA GLU A 86 20.29 -5.07 -2.37
C GLU A 86 19.07 -5.94 -2.67
N GLU A 87 19.14 -7.24 -2.38
CA GLU A 87 18.02 -8.17 -2.54
C GLU A 87 16.85 -7.83 -1.60
N GLN A 88 17.14 -7.49 -0.34
CA GLN A 88 16.14 -7.00 0.61
C GLN A 88 15.49 -5.69 0.12
N ALA A 89 16.27 -4.76 -0.44
CA ALA A 89 15.75 -3.52 -1.01
C ALA A 89 14.85 -3.78 -2.23
N ARG A 90 15.24 -4.70 -3.12
CA ARG A 90 14.40 -5.11 -4.27
C ARG A 90 13.11 -5.80 -3.81
N ALA A 91 13.17 -6.66 -2.80
CA ALA A 91 11.99 -7.32 -2.24
C ALA A 91 11.04 -6.29 -1.60
N ALA A 92 11.58 -5.30 -0.87
CA ALA A 92 10.79 -4.23 -0.29
C ALA A 92 10.14 -3.34 -1.36
N ASP A 93 10.87 -2.98 -2.42
CA ASP A 93 10.35 -2.20 -3.54
C ASP A 93 9.23 -2.96 -4.28
N PHE A 94 9.40 -4.26 -4.47
CA PHE A 94 8.37 -5.12 -5.07
C PHE A 94 7.10 -5.21 -4.20
N GLN A 95 7.24 -5.33 -2.87
CA GLN A 95 6.11 -5.29 -1.96
C GLN A 95 5.40 -3.93 -1.96
N ALA A 96 6.16 -2.82 -1.97
CA ALA A 96 5.58 -1.48 -2.08
C ALA A 96 4.80 -1.30 -3.39
N LYS A 97 5.27 -1.89 -4.50
CA LYS A 97 4.55 -1.88 -5.78
C LYS A 97 3.24 -2.67 -5.72
N LYS A 98 3.20 -3.81 -5.01
CA LYS A 98 1.95 -4.55 -4.75
C LYS A 98 0.94 -3.73 -3.95
N GLU A 99 1.37 -3.12 -2.85
CA GLU A 99 0.52 -2.26 -2.02
C GLU A 99 -0.03 -1.06 -2.81
N THR A 100 0.84 -0.41 -3.58
CA THR A 100 0.45 0.71 -4.46
C THR A 100 -0.60 0.27 -5.48
N THR A 101 -0.41 -0.90 -6.10
CA THR A 101 -1.37 -1.45 -7.07
C THR A 101 -2.72 -1.77 -6.44
N ILE A 102 -2.73 -2.29 -5.21
CA ILE A 102 -3.96 -2.49 -4.43
C ILE A 102 -4.68 -1.16 -4.20
N THR A 103 -3.95 -0.11 -3.78
CA THR A 103 -4.53 1.23 -3.58
C THR A 103 -5.09 1.81 -4.86
N GLU A 104 -4.34 1.75 -5.97
CA GLU A 104 -4.81 2.21 -7.28
C GLU A 104 -6.09 1.48 -7.71
N LEU A 105 -6.17 0.16 -7.51
CA LEU A 105 -7.37 -0.61 -7.82
C LEU A 105 -8.55 -0.20 -6.95
N GLN A 106 -8.35 0.01 -5.66
CA GLN A 106 -9.43 0.46 -4.78
C GLN A 106 -9.95 1.85 -5.18
N GLU A 107 -9.07 2.73 -5.66
CA GLU A 107 -9.45 4.04 -6.20
C GLU A 107 -10.22 3.91 -7.52
N ILE A 108 -9.74 3.09 -8.47
CA ILE A 108 -10.40 2.84 -9.77
C ILE A 108 -11.78 2.21 -9.57
N LEU A 109 -11.87 1.19 -8.72
CA LEU A 109 -13.12 0.46 -8.48
C LEU A 109 -14.09 1.24 -7.58
N ASN A 110 -13.59 2.28 -6.88
CA ASN A 110 -14.30 2.98 -5.81
C ASN A 110 -14.98 2.00 -4.82
N ASP A 111 -14.26 0.92 -4.51
CA ASP A 111 -14.74 -0.20 -3.70
C ASP A 111 -13.57 -0.97 -3.07
N VAL A 112 -13.86 -1.75 -2.04
CA VAL A 112 -12.90 -2.59 -1.35
C VAL A 112 -12.68 -3.88 -2.16
N LEU A 113 -11.42 -4.19 -2.45
CA LEU A 113 -11.05 -5.50 -2.99
C LEU A 113 -11.39 -6.61 -2.00
N SER A 114 -12.02 -7.66 -2.50
CA SER A 114 -12.23 -8.90 -1.75
C SER A 114 -10.89 -9.56 -1.41
N ASP A 115 -10.90 -10.46 -0.42
CA ASP A 115 -9.68 -11.18 -0.02
C ASP A 115 -9.13 -12.04 -1.16
N GLU A 116 -10.01 -12.59 -2.02
CA GLU A 116 -9.62 -13.38 -3.20
C GLU A 116 -8.91 -12.50 -4.25
N GLU A 117 -9.42 -11.29 -4.51
CA GLU A 117 -8.79 -10.33 -5.42
C GLU A 117 -7.46 -9.81 -4.89
N LYS A 118 -7.36 -9.54 -3.57
CA LYS A 118 -6.09 -9.16 -2.93
C LYS A 118 -5.07 -10.28 -3.05
N SER A 119 -5.49 -11.54 -2.89
CA SER A 119 -4.60 -12.71 -3.01
C SER A 119 -3.96 -12.76 -4.40
N LEU A 120 -4.70 -12.48 -5.48
CA LEU A 120 -4.14 -12.47 -6.84
C LEU A 120 -2.93 -11.53 -6.98
N ILE A 121 -2.94 -10.39 -6.29
CA ILE A 121 -1.82 -9.41 -6.30
C ILE A 121 -0.72 -9.82 -5.32
N VAL A 122 -1.10 -10.30 -4.13
CA VAL A 122 -0.14 -10.72 -3.09
C VAL A 122 0.66 -11.94 -3.53
N ASP A 123 0.05 -12.88 -4.23
CA ASP A 123 0.65 -14.13 -4.69
C ASP A 123 1.52 -13.96 -5.95
N ALA A 124 1.51 -12.79 -6.59
CA ALA A 124 2.36 -12.50 -7.75
C ALA A 124 3.85 -12.47 -7.39
N TYR A 125 4.72 -13.05 -8.21
CA TYR A 125 6.17 -13.10 -7.99
C TYR A 125 6.93 -12.08 -8.84
N THR A 126 6.27 -11.51 -9.84
CA THR A 126 6.84 -10.53 -10.77
C THR A 126 5.95 -9.31 -10.92
N VAL A 127 6.52 -8.20 -11.41
CA VAL A 127 5.75 -6.98 -11.68
C VAL A 127 4.73 -7.22 -12.80
N GLU A 128 5.10 -8.02 -13.80
CA GLU A 128 4.21 -8.40 -14.89
C GLU A 128 2.99 -9.19 -14.41
N GLU A 129 3.17 -10.09 -13.43
CA GLU A 129 2.06 -10.83 -12.81
C GLU A 129 1.16 -9.92 -11.98
N VAL A 130 1.71 -8.90 -11.30
CA VAL A 130 0.92 -7.89 -10.56
C VAL A 130 0.02 -7.11 -11.51
N GLU A 131 0.55 -6.64 -12.64
CA GLU A 131 -0.23 -5.90 -13.64
C GLU A 131 -1.26 -6.83 -14.33
N ALA A 132 -0.91 -8.10 -14.60
CA ALA A 132 -1.88 -9.07 -15.14
C ALA A 132 -3.03 -9.38 -14.14
N ALA A 133 -2.72 -9.46 -12.85
CA ALA A 133 -3.73 -9.62 -11.80
C ALA A 133 -4.65 -8.39 -11.73
N LYS A 134 -4.08 -7.17 -11.83
CA LYS A 134 -4.82 -5.91 -11.90
C LYS A 134 -5.83 -5.92 -13.05
N ASP A 135 -5.38 -6.25 -14.27
CA ASP A 135 -6.25 -6.33 -15.45
C ASP A 135 -7.37 -7.36 -15.27
N THR A 136 -7.04 -8.54 -14.73
CA THR A 136 -8.01 -9.61 -14.46
C THR A 136 -9.11 -9.17 -13.49
N ILE A 137 -8.75 -8.43 -12.44
CA ILE A 137 -9.70 -7.90 -11.44
C ILE A 137 -10.62 -6.87 -12.08
N ILE A 138 -10.05 -5.94 -12.87
CA ILE A 138 -10.82 -4.91 -13.59
C ILE A 138 -11.82 -5.57 -14.54
N GLU A 139 -11.36 -6.49 -15.40
CA GLU A 139 -12.22 -7.22 -16.34
C GLU A 139 -13.32 -8.03 -15.62
N GLY A 140 -13.02 -8.60 -14.45
CA GLY A 140 -13.97 -9.34 -13.64
C GLY A 140 -15.07 -8.48 -13.02
N ARG A 141 -14.82 -7.18 -12.82
CA ARG A 141 -15.76 -6.20 -12.27
C ARG A 141 -16.43 -5.33 -13.31
N GLU A 142 -16.06 -5.44 -14.58
CA GLU A 142 -16.74 -4.73 -15.65
C GLU A 142 -18.22 -5.11 -15.72
N GLU A 143 -19.06 -4.10 -15.72
CA GLU A 143 -20.49 -4.24 -15.91
C GLU A 143 -20.90 -3.66 -17.27
N VAL A 144 -21.98 -4.18 -17.83
CA VAL A 144 -22.55 -3.65 -19.07
C VAL A 144 -23.48 -2.50 -18.72
N TYR A 145 -23.14 -1.31 -19.18
CA TYR A 145 -23.98 -0.12 -19.10
C TYR A 145 -24.67 0.11 -20.45
N THR A 146 -25.88 0.65 -20.42
CA THR A 146 -26.69 0.90 -21.62
C THR A 146 -27.07 2.37 -21.73
N LEU A 147 -26.67 3.05 -22.80
CA LEU A 147 -27.20 4.35 -23.18
C LEU A 147 -28.48 4.18 -23.98
N ILE A 148 -29.56 4.80 -23.52
CA ILE A 148 -30.84 4.95 -24.19
C ILE A 148 -30.89 6.38 -24.73
N TYR A 149 -31.02 6.54 -26.03
CA TYR A 149 -31.09 7.86 -26.67
C TYR A 149 -32.19 7.87 -27.73
N THR A 150 -32.66 9.06 -28.12
CA THR A 150 -33.71 9.21 -29.14
C THR A 150 -33.15 9.89 -30.38
N ILE A 151 -33.36 9.30 -31.56
CA ILE A 151 -33.06 9.92 -32.85
C ILE A 151 -34.34 9.87 -33.69
N ASP A 152 -34.76 11.01 -34.25
CA ASP A 152 -35.97 11.12 -35.09
C ASP A 152 -37.26 10.58 -34.43
N GLY A 153 -37.32 10.61 -33.09
CA GLY A 153 -38.45 10.14 -32.30
C GLY A 153 -38.49 8.63 -32.06
N GLU A 154 -37.45 7.88 -32.44
CA GLU A 154 -37.28 6.46 -32.11
C GLU A 154 -36.19 6.29 -31.04
N GLU A 155 -36.46 5.46 -30.03
CA GLU A 155 -35.45 5.07 -29.03
C GLU A 155 -34.45 4.08 -29.64
N ASP A 156 -33.16 4.32 -29.42
CA ASP A 156 -32.05 3.45 -29.81
C ASP A 156 -31.11 3.23 -28.60
N TYR A 157 -30.25 2.21 -28.68
CA TYR A 157 -29.48 1.70 -27.56
C TYR A 157 -28.01 1.48 -27.90
N ARG A 158 -27.12 1.92 -27.01
CA ARG A 158 -25.68 1.67 -27.10
C ARG A 158 -25.16 1.07 -25.80
N ASN A 159 -24.46 -0.05 -25.90
CA ASN A 159 -23.85 -0.68 -24.74
C ASN A 159 -22.35 -0.37 -24.68
N THR A 160 -21.84 -0.20 -23.46
CA THR A 160 -20.40 -0.21 -23.16
C THR A 160 -20.13 -1.06 -21.94
N LYS A 161 -18.91 -1.59 -21.83
CA LYS A 161 -18.42 -2.14 -20.58
C LYS A 161 -17.63 -1.07 -19.84
N ALA A 162 -17.80 -1.01 -18.54
CA ALA A 162 -17.04 -0.12 -17.67
C ALA A 162 -17.04 -0.70 -16.25
N VAL A 163 -16.09 -0.26 -15.43
CA VAL A 163 -16.03 -0.65 -14.02
C VAL A 163 -17.09 0.10 -13.21
N HIS A 164 -17.32 1.37 -13.51
CA HIS A 164 -18.22 2.24 -12.76
C HIS A 164 -19.01 3.18 -13.70
N PRO A 165 -20.14 3.76 -13.24
CA PRO A 165 -20.99 4.59 -14.11
C PRO A 165 -20.27 5.82 -14.67
N GLY A 166 -19.35 6.44 -13.92
CA GLY A 166 -18.56 7.57 -14.42
C GLY A 166 -17.77 7.26 -15.71
N GLU A 167 -17.12 6.10 -15.78
CA GLU A 167 -16.35 5.68 -16.96
C GLU A 167 -17.29 5.36 -18.13
N ALA A 168 -18.40 4.66 -17.87
CA ALA A 168 -19.44 4.42 -18.87
C ALA A 168 -19.99 5.74 -19.44
N ARG A 169 -20.23 6.74 -18.58
CA ARG A 169 -20.71 8.07 -18.97
C ARG A 169 -19.76 8.75 -19.93
N GLU A 170 -18.46 8.75 -19.65
CA GLU A 170 -17.46 9.36 -20.55
C GLU A 170 -17.43 8.64 -21.91
N ALA A 171 -17.47 7.31 -21.92
CA ALA A 171 -17.56 6.54 -23.16
C ALA A 171 -18.84 6.87 -23.97
N PHE A 172 -19.97 7.10 -23.29
CA PHE A 172 -21.21 7.54 -23.93
C PHE A 172 -21.16 8.98 -24.42
N LEU A 173 -20.51 9.90 -23.69
CA LEU A 173 -20.30 11.28 -24.14
C LEU A 173 -19.43 11.34 -25.40
N ASP A 174 -18.38 10.52 -25.48
CA ASP A 174 -17.57 10.41 -26.69
C ASP A 174 -18.36 9.86 -27.87
N PHE A 175 -19.20 8.85 -27.65
CA PHE A 175 -20.13 8.35 -28.67
C PHE A 175 -21.11 9.43 -29.14
N ILE A 176 -21.74 10.17 -28.22
CA ILE A 176 -22.66 11.28 -28.52
C ILE A 176 -21.97 12.35 -29.37
N ARG A 177 -20.73 12.73 -29.01
CA ARG A 177 -19.91 13.69 -29.79
C ARG A 177 -19.56 13.15 -31.18
N GLN A 178 -19.18 11.87 -31.26
CA GLN A 178 -18.77 11.23 -32.52
C GLN A 178 -19.93 11.12 -33.51
N GLU A 179 -21.12 10.77 -33.02
CA GLU A 179 -22.33 10.64 -33.83
C GLU A 179 -23.07 11.99 -34.00
N ASN A 180 -22.55 13.06 -33.40
CA ASN A 180 -23.14 14.42 -33.42
C ASN A 180 -24.61 14.40 -32.98
N LEU A 181 -24.90 13.68 -31.89
CA LEU A 181 -26.22 13.63 -31.28
C LEU A 181 -26.45 14.91 -30.49
N ASP A 182 -27.64 15.50 -30.66
CA ASP A 182 -28.08 16.69 -29.92
C ASP A 182 -28.58 16.25 -28.54
N VAL A 183 -27.66 16.09 -27.60
CA VAL A 183 -27.93 15.62 -26.24
C VAL A 183 -27.45 16.65 -25.24
N ASP A 184 -28.38 17.20 -24.47
CA ASP A 184 -28.10 18.23 -23.46
C ASP A 184 -27.81 17.61 -22.09
N VAL A 185 -28.57 16.57 -21.72
CA VAL A 185 -28.50 15.93 -20.41
C VAL A 185 -28.46 14.41 -20.55
N ILE A 186 -27.65 13.77 -19.72
CA ILE A 186 -27.65 12.31 -19.53
C ILE A 186 -27.90 12.01 -18.06
N VAL A 187 -28.97 11.28 -17.78
CA VAL A 187 -29.35 10.85 -16.42
C VAL A 187 -29.00 9.38 -16.23
N TYR A 188 -28.37 9.04 -15.11
CA TYR A 188 -28.00 7.67 -14.77
C TYR A 188 -29.05 7.02 -13.87
N ASP A 189 -29.59 5.88 -14.30
CA ASP A 189 -30.43 5.00 -13.50
C ASP A 189 -29.57 3.84 -12.96
N LYS A 190 -29.34 3.86 -11.64
CA LYS A 190 -28.54 2.87 -10.92
C LYS A 190 -29.16 1.47 -10.93
N ASP A 191 -30.48 1.36 -10.93
CA ASP A 191 -31.17 0.06 -10.82
C ASP A 191 -31.08 -0.70 -12.14
N THR A 192 -31.15 0.01 -13.26
CA THR A 192 -31.06 -0.57 -14.61
C THR A 192 -29.67 -0.50 -15.23
N LYS A 193 -28.72 0.18 -14.58
CA LYS A 193 -27.37 0.49 -15.09
C LYS A 193 -27.45 1.15 -16.46
N SER A 194 -28.42 2.04 -16.64
CA SER A 194 -28.68 2.70 -17.89
C SER A 194 -28.50 4.21 -17.79
N PHE A 195 -28.08 4.81 -18.89
CA PHE A 195 -27.99 6.24 -19.07
C PHE A 195 -29.08 6.64 -20.04
N ARG A 196 -29.93 7.60 -19.69
CA ARG A 196 -30.93 8.15 -20.61
C ARG A 196 -30.45 9.51 -21.08
N ALA A 197 -30.14 9.60 -22.37
CA ALA A 197 -29.80 10.84 -23.04
C ALA A 197 -31.08 11.53 -23.51
N PHE A 198 -31.24 12.78 -23.12
CA PHE A 198 -32.34 13.63 -23.53
C PHE A 198 -31.82 14.66 -24.52
N GLY A 199 -32.47 14.70 -25.68
CA GLY A 199 -32.26 15.70 -26.71
C GLY A 199 -33.55 16.46 -26.99
N GLY A 200 -33.46 17.79 -27.03
CA GLY A 200 -34.57 18.68 -27.36
C GLY A 200 -35.61 18.90 -26.25
N GLU A 201 -36.56 19.80 -26.51
CA GLU A 201 -37.56 20.22 -25.52
C GLU A 201 -38.51 19.07 -25.09
N GLN A 202 -38.46 18.71 -23.81
CA GLN A 202 -39.38 17.82 -23.11
C GLN A 202 -40.63 18.57 -22.63
N PRO A 203 -41.80 17.94 -22.61
CA PRO A 203 -42.97 18.51 -21.96
C PRO A 203 -42.84 18.44 -20.43
N TYR A 204 -43.12 19.56 -19.78
CA TYR A 204 -43.24 19.70 -18.33
C TYR A 204 -44.63 20.18 -17.96
N TYR A 205 -45.16 19.71 -16.84
CA TYR A 205 -46.50 20.06 -16.37
C TYR A 205 -46.42 20.92 -15.11
N PHE A 206 -47.36 21.84 -14.96
CA PHE A 206 -47.49 22.70 -13.80
C PHE A 206 -48.86 22.48 -13.16
N HIS A 207 -48.88 21.89 -11.97
CA HIS A 207 -50.07 21.57 -11.20
C HIS A 207 -50.22 22.56 -10.05
N TYR A 208 -51.36 23.25 -10.00
CA TYR A 208 -51.69 24.13 -8.87
C TYR A 208 -53.19 24.07 -8.56
N SER A 209 -53.55 24.31 -7.31
CA SER A 209 -54.94 24.37 -6.87
C SER A 209 -55.29 25.81 -6.51
N LYS A 210 -56.36 26.35 -7.11
CA LYS A 210 -56.86 27.70 -6.84
C LYS A 210 -58.37 27.65 -6.65
N ASP A 211 -58.88 28.25 -5.57
CA ASP A 211 -60.32 28.24 -5.22
C ASP A 211 -60.92 26.82 -5.11
N GLY A 212 -60.10 25.83 -4.75
CA GLY A 212 -60.50 24.42 -4.65
C GLY A 212 -60.62 23.67 -5.99
N GLU A 213 -60.23 24.29 -7.10
CA GLU A 213 -60.12 23.65 -8.42
C GLU A 213 -58.65 23.38 -8.79
N LEU A 214 -58.39 22.19 -9.34
CA LEU A 214 -57.06 21.79 -9.80
C LEU A 214 -56.86 22.26 -11.25
N TYR A 215 -55.77 23.01 -11.46
CA TYR A 215 -55.31 23.47 -12.76
C TYR A 215 -54.04 22.72 -13.16
N ILE A 216 -53.93 22.43 -14.45
CA ILE A 216 -52.79 21.77 -15.06
C ILE A 216 -52.42 22.57 -16.31
N ASP A 217 -51.24 23.16 -16.30
CA ASP A 217 -50.64 23.78 -17.48
C ASP A 217 -49.43 22.96 -17.97
N GLY A 218 -48.97 23.19 -19.19
CA GLY A 218 -47.85 22.49 -19.78
C GLY A 218 -46.90 23.40 -20.54
N THR A 219 -45.60 23.29 -20.25
CA THR A 219 -44.54 23.96 -21.01
C THR A 219 -43.65 22.94 -21.69
N LYS A 220 -42.80 23.40 -22.61
CA LYS A 220 -41.73 22.62 -23.21
C LYS A 220 -40.41 23.27 -22.86
N ALA A 221 -39.47 22.48 -22.37
CA ALA A 221 -38.13 22.94 -21.98
C ALA A 221 -37.13 21.80 -22.16
N GLN A 222 -35.85 22.09 -22.31
CA GLN A 222 -34.81 21.08 -22.48
C GLN A 222 -34.52 20.32 -21.19
N HIS A 223 -34.64 20.98 -20.04
CA HIS A 223 -34.42 20.38 -18.72
C HIS A 223 -35.31 21.02 -17.62
N PRO A 224 -35.39 20.42 -16.41
CA PRO A 224 -36.28 20.91 -15.36
C PRO A 224 -35.98 22.34 -14.91
N GLY A 225 -34.70 22.76 -14.91
CA GLY A 225 -34.32 24.15 -14.61
C GLY A 225 -34.95 25.18 -15.56
N GLU A 226 -34.89 24.96 -16.87
CA GLU A 226 -35.50 25.85 -17.86
C GLU A 226 -37.04 25.80 -17.77
N ALA A 227 -37.61 24.62 -17.50
CA ALA A 227 -39.05 24.51 -17.25
C ALA A 227 -39.48 25.32 -16.02
N LEU A 228 -38.67 25.30 -14.95
CA LEU A 228 -38.91 26.04 -13.73
C LEU A 228 -38.89 27.55 -13.97
N GLU A 229 -37.95 28.06 -14.77
CA GLU A 229 -37.91 29.47 -15.17
C GLU A 229 -39.20 29.87 -15.90
N ILE A 230 -39.63 29.09 -16.91
CA ILE A 230 -40.87 29.35 -17.65
C ILE A 230 -42.10 29.31 -16.73
N ILE A 231 -42.12 28.38 -15.76
CA ILE A 231 -43.21 28.26 -14.78
C ILE A 231 -43.19 29.42 -13.78
N ARG A 232 -42.02 29.94 -13.39
CA ARG A 232 -41.89 31.13 -12.54
C ARG A 232 -42.40 32.38 -13.25
N ASP A 233 -42.01 32.59 -14.51
CA ASP A 233 -42.55 33.69 -15.33
C ASP A 233 -44.07 33.60 -15.39
N TYR A 234 -44.62 32.39 -15.58
CA TYR A 234 -46.07 32.18 -15.55
C TYR A 234 -46.70 32.50 -14.19
N ILE A 235 -46.08 32.10 -13.08
CA ILE A 235 -46.53 32.40 -11.71
C ILE A 235 -46.59 33.92 -11.48
N GLU A 236 -45.55 34.64 -11.88
CA GLU A 236 -45.46 36.10 -11.75
C GLU A 236 -46.48 36.81 -12.66
N GLU A 237 -46.60 36.41 -13.92
CA GLU A 237 -47.56 37.00 -14.87
C GLU A 237 -49.02 36.80 -14.43
N THR A 238 -49.31 35.69 -13.74
CA THR A 238 -50.66 35.34 -13.29
C THR A 238 -50.97 35.76 -11.85
N ASP A 239 -50.03 36.44 -11.17
CA ASP A 239 -50.16 36.93 -9.80
C ASP A 239 -50.56 35.79 -8.83
N LEU A 240 -49.90 34.64 -8.98
CA LEU A 240 -50.10 33.48 -8.10
C LEU A 240 -49.15 33.60 -6.90
N GLU A 241 -49.72 33.75 -5.70
CA GLU A 241 -48.94 33.68 -4.45
C GLU A 241 -48.57 32.22 -4.17
N VAL A 242 -47.40 31.76 -4.60
CA VAL A 242 -46.93 30.37 -4.40
C VAL A 242 -46.07 30.30 -3.13
N THR A 243 -46.52 29.54 -2.13
CA THR A 243 -45.74 29.30 -0.88
C THR A 243 -44.68 28.22 -1.05
N ASN A 244 -44.96 27.22 -1.89
CA ASN A 244 -44.07 26.09 -2.06
C ASN A 244 -44.21 25.50 -3.46
N LEU A 245 -43.09 25.08 -4.04
CA LEU A 245 -43.01 24.52 -5.39
C LEU A 245 -42.09 23.30 -5.35
N PHE A 246 -42.63 22.14 -5.73
CA PHE A 246 -41.90 20.87 -5.73
C PHE A 246 -41.90 20.26 -7.11
N TYR A 247 -40.80 19.61 -7.50
CA TYR A 247 -40.67 18.93 -8.80
C TYR A 247 -40.73 17.40 -8.62
N ASP A 248 -41.65 16.75 -9.34
CA ASP A 248 -41.71 15.28 -9.48
C ASP A 248 -41.04 14.86 -10.80
N GLU A 249 -39.79 14.43 -10.70
CA GLU A 249 -38.96 13.98 -11.82
C GLU A 249 -39.57 12.79 -12.58
N ARG A 250 -40.36 11.94 -11.91
CA ARG A 250 -40.96 10.77 -12.56
C ARG A 250 -42.07 11.15 -13.54
N THR A 251 -42.70 12.31 -13.33
CA THR A 251 -43.85 12.77 -14.13
C THR A 251 -43.57 14.07 -14.87
N ASN A 252 -42.34 14.60 -14.79
CA ASN A 252 -41.97 15.94 -15.26
C ASN A 252 -42.96 17.02 -14.81
N THR A 253 -43.42 16.94 -13.56
CA THR A 253 -44.50 17.81 -13.05
C THR A 253 -44.03 18.66 -11.88
N PHE A 254 -44.27 19.97 -11.96
CA PHE A 254 -44.13 20.91 -10.87
C PHE A 254 -45.45 21.05 -10.13
N HIS A 255 -45.42 20.95 -8.80
CA HIS A 255 -46.56 21.08 -7.91
C HIS A 255 -46.43 22.36 -7.09
N ALA A 256 -47.31 23.32 -7.30
CA ALA A 256 -47.40 24.55 -6.51
C ALA A 256 -48.48 24.47 -5.43
N VAL A 257 -48.13 24.94 -4.24
CA VAL A 257 -49.06 25.22 -3.14
C VAL A 257 -49.26 26.72 -3.06
N LEU A 258 -50.48 27.19 -3.38
CA LEU A 258 -50.81 28.61 -3.32
C LEU A 258 -51.08 29.05 -1.87
N GLU A 259 -50.70 30.29 -1.56
CA GLU A 259 -50.99 31.00 -0.32
C GLU A 259 -52.47 31.42 -0.32
N ASP A 260 -53.38 30.45 -0.20
CA ASP A 260 -54.79 30.81 -0.26
C ASP A 260 -55.21 31.45 1.08
N ASN A 261 -55.42 32.76 1.05
CA ASN A 261 -56.09 33.58 2.09
C ASN A 261 -57.58 33.19 2.31
N SER A 262 -58.00 32.01 1.84
CA SER A 262 -59.37 31.52 1.84
C SER A 262 -59.55 30.25 2.71
N GLY A 263 -58.97 30.22 3.90
CA GLY A 263 -59.54 29.45 5.03
C GLY A 263 -59.82 27.96 4.77
N VAL A 264 -58.99 27.29 3.97
CA VAL A 264 -58.98 25.83 3.89
C VAL A 264 -58.03 25.33 4.97
N LYS A 265 -58.59 24.66 5.98
CA LYS A 265 -57.83 23.91 6.97
C LYS A 265 -57.14 22.73 6.27
N THR A 266 -55.86 22.86 6.00
CA THR A 266 -54.97 21.69 6.00
C THR A 266 -54.27 21.66 7.35
N ASP A 267 -54.41 20.53 8.05
CA ASP A 267 -53.79 20.27 9.35
C ASP A 267 -52.29 20.59 9.30
N GLU A 268 -51.94 21.60 10.08
CA GLU A 268 -50.60 22.06 10.38
C GLU A 268 -49.87 21.01 11.21
N THR A 269 -48.79 20.46 10.68
CA THR A 269 -47.55 20.27 11.44
C THR A 269 -46.42 20.28 10.42
N VAL A 270 -45.53 21.26 10.48
CA VAL A 270 -44.15 21.15 11.00
C VAL A 270 -43.33 22.35 10.47
N TYR A 271 -42.64 23.00 11.41
CA TYR A 271 -41.54 23.97 11.30
C TYR A 271 -41.87 25.48 11.34
N GLU A 272 -41.92 25.95 12.60
CA GLU A 272 -41.63 27.32 13.00
C GLU A 272 -40.17 27.71 12.70
N SER A 273 -40.00 28.95 12.22
CA SER A 273 -38.86 29.87 12.36
C SER A 273 -37.56 29.65 11.57
N LEU A 274 -37.42 30.39 10.46
CA LEU A 274 -36.15 30.97 9.99
C LEU A 274 -36.34 32.49 9.74
N PRO A 275 -35.27 33.31 9.85
CA PRO A 275 -35.37 34.78 9.98
C PRO A 275 -35.65 35.51 8.66
N GLU A 276 -36.10 36.76 8.79
CA GLU A 276 -36.54 37.68 7.73
C GLU A 276 -35.45 38.08 6.70
N GLU A 277 -35.88 38.10 5.43
CA GLU A 277 -35.41 38.85 4.25
C GLU A 277 -33.97 38.65 3.73
N LEU A 278 -33.82 37.68 2.82
CA LEU A 278 -32.82 37.68 1.73
C LEU A 278 -33.55 37.54 0.38
N SER A 279 -33.02 38.15 -0.68
CA SER A 279 -33.61 38.13 -2.03
C SER A 279 -33.28 36.83 -2.79
N TRP A 280 -34.19 36.33 -3.63
CA TRP A 280 -34.12 34.97 -4.20
C TRP A 280 -32.98 34.72 -5.20
N ASP A 281 -32.41 35.76 -5.82
CA ASP A 281 -31.20 35.66 -6.64
C ASP A 281 -29.95 35.37 -5.79
N GLU A 282 -29.90 35.84 -4.53
CA GLU A 282 -28.82 35.53 -3.59
C GLU A 282 -28.95 34.11 -3.03
N ILE A 283 -30.18 33.61 -2.82
CA ILE A 283 -30.45 32.29 -2.25
C ILE A 283 -30.17 31.15 -3.24
N SER A 284 -30.38 31.37 -4.55
CA SER A 284 -30.15 30.37 -5.60
C SER A 284 -28.66 30.21 -5.91
N ASP A 285 -27.94 31.32 -6.06
CA ASP A 285 -26.48 31.30 -6.20
C ASP A 285 -25.82 30.78 -4.91
N GLU A 286 -26.32 31.15 -3.72
CA GLU A 286 -25.85 30.54 -2.46
C GLU A 286 -26.21 29.06 -2.35
N ALA A 287 -27.36 28.57 -2.80
CA ALA A 287 -27.70 27.15 -2.66
C ALA A 287 -26.83 26.24 -3.54
N ASP A 288 -26.52 26.64 -4.76
CA ASP A 288 -25.60 25.91 -5.66
C ASP A 288 -24.14 26.06 -5.20
N GLU A 289 -23.74 27.24 -4.71
CA GLU A 289 -22.41 27.47 -4.13
C GLU A 289 -22.24 26.74 -2.79
N LEU A 290 -23.28 26.63 -1.96
CA LEU A 290 -23.31 25.82 -0.73
C LEU A 290 -23.31 24.32 -1.06
N ALA A 291 -24.01 23.87 -2.11
CA ALA A 291 -23.98 22.48 -2.54
C ALA A 291 -22.60 22.09 -3.08
N GLU A 292 -21.95 22.93 -3.89
CA GLU A 292 -20.56 22.73 -4.32
C GLU A 292 -19.55 22.83 -3.16
N GLN A 293 -19.81 23.68 -2.17
CA GLN A 293 -18.96 23.84 -0.98
C GLN A 293 -19.10 22.70 0.03
N TYR A 294 -20.30 22.14 0.23
CA TYR A 294 -20.57 21.10 1.23
C TYR A 294 -20.53 19.67 0.68
N LEU A 295 -20.66 19.46 -0.64
CA LEU A 295 -20.52 18.12 -1.23
C LEU A 295 -19.15 17.48 -0.97
N PRO A 296 -18.01 18.21 -1.05
CA PRO A 296 -16.71 17.69 -0.65
C PRO A 296 -16.67 17.31 0.84
N LEU A 297 -17.28 18.12 1.71
CA LEU A 297 -17.35 17.84 3.16
C LEU A 297 -18.11 16.54 3.43
N PHE A 298 -19.28 16.38 2.83
CA PHE A 298 -20.12 15.20 3.04
C PHE A 298 -19.43 13.92 2.55
N LYS A 299 -18.76 13.98 1.39
CA LYS A 299 -17.94 12.87 0.88
C LYS A 299 -16.76 12.53 1.79
N ALA A 300 -16.08 13.55 2.31
CA ALA A 300 -14.98 13.34 3.26
C ALA A 300 -15.47 12.68 4.56
N GLN A 301 -16.62 13.12 5.09
CA GLN A 301 -17.23 12.54 6.29
C GLN A 301 -17.60 11.07 6.09
N ASP A 302 -18.25 10.72 4.98
CA ASP A 302 -18.68 9.35 4.72
C ASP A 302 -17.49 8.40 4.52
N SER A 303 -16.50 8.84 3.73
CA SER A 303 -15.25 8.10 3.52
C SER A 303 -14.46 7.88 4.82
N ALA A 304 -14.33 8.91 5.66
CA ALA A 304 -13.70 8.80 6.97
C ALA A 304 -14.42 7.81 7.89
N LEU A 305 -15.76 7.82 7.91
CA LEU A 305 -16.55 6.89 8.72
C LEU A 305 -16.40 5.45 8.25
N GLU A 306 -16.35 5.19 6.94
CA GLU A 306 -16.10 3.85 6.40
C GLU A 306 -14.69 3.35 6.75
N ALA A 307 -13.67 4.20 6.58
CA ALA A 307 -12.29 3.86 6.95
C ALA A 307 -12.19 3.48 8.44
N LEU A 308 -12.81 4.23 9.34
CA LEU A 308 -12.83 3.94 10.77
C LEU A 308 -13.55 2.61 11.09
N LYS A 309 -14.72 2.36 10.46
CA LYS A 309 -15.47 1.11 10.63
C LYS A 309 -14.69 -0.11 10.14
N SER A 310 -13.97 0.01 9.02
CA SER A 310 -13.17 -1.08 8.45
C SER A 310 -12.07 -1.57 9.39
N LEU A 311 -11.60 -0.70 10.29
CA LEU A 311 -10.59 -1.01 11.31
C LEU A 311 -11.21 -1.43 12.65
N GLY A 312 -12.50 -1.76 12.66
CA GLY A 312 -13.23 -2.25 13.82
C GLY A 312 -13.44 -1.20 14.91
N ILE A 313 -13.39 0.09 14.58
CA ILE A 313 -13.79 1.16 15.50
C ILE A 313 -15.31 1.23 15.47
N THR A 314 -15.96 1.12 16.63
CA THR A 314 -17.43 1.12 16.76
C THR A 314 -17.95 2.19 17.72
N SER A 315 -17.11 3.16 18.07
CA SER A 315 -17.45 4.21 19.04
C SER A 315 -18.34 5.27 18.38
N GLU A 316 -19.64 5.26 18.68
CA GLU A 316 -20.59 6.25 18.16
C GLU A 316 -20.15 7.70 18.43
N ARG A 317 -19.59 7.98 19.61
CA ARG A 317 -19.05 9.32 19.94
C ARG A 317 -18.02 9.82 18.91
N LEU A 318 -17.16 8.94 18.41
CA LEU A 318 -16.13 9.31 17.43
C LEU A 318 -16.72 9.52 16.03
N PHE A 319 -17.80 8.79 15.72
CA PHE A 319 -18.54 8.99 14.48
C PHE A 319 -19.32 10.30 14.49
N ASP A 320 -19.88 10.67 15.63
CA ASP A 320 -20.56 11.94 15.79
C ASP A 320 -19.58 13.12 15.68
N GLU A 321 -18.38 13.01 16.27
CA GLU A 321 -17.31 14.01 16.08
C GLU A 321 -16.91 14.20 14.60
N ILE A 322 -16.90 13.14 13.79
CA ILE A 322 -16.65 13.23 12.34
C ILE A 322 -17.83 13.88 11.61
N ARG A 323 -19.08 13.55 11.97
CA ARG A 323 -20.29 14.13 11.33
C ARG A 323 -20.51 15.59 11.68
N GLU A 324 -20.09 16.02 12.87
CA GLU A 324 -20.20 17.39 13.35
C GLU A 324 -19.08 18.30 12.82
N ALA A 325 -18.04 17.73 12.19
CA ALA A 325 -16.94 18.50 11.61
C ALA A 325 -17.43 19.42 10.48
N THR A 326 -16.88 20.63 10.44
CA THR A 326 -17.38 21.73 9.59
C THR A 326 -16.56 21.96 8.33
N SER A 327 -15.44 21.25 8.16
CA SER A 327 -14.54 21.35 7.00
C SER A 327 -13.88 20.02 6.67
N VAL A 328 -13.45 19.84 5.42
CA VAL A 328 -12.77 18.63 4.94
C VAL A 328 -11.47 18.41 5.72
N GLU A 329 -10.71 19.48 5.97
CA GLU A 329 -9.47 19.42 6.75
C GLU A 329 -9.72 18.98 8.20
N GLU A 330 -10.82 19.42 8.83
CA GLU A 330 -11.19 18.99 10.18
C GLU A 330 -11.58 17.50 10.21
N VAL A 331 -12.32 17.02 9.19
CA VAL A 331 -12.65 15.60 9.02
C VAL A 331 -11.39 14.76 8.85
N GLU A 332 -10.46 15.17 7.98
CA GLU A 332 -9.21 14.46 7.74
C GLU A 332 -8.32 14.44 8.99
N GLN A 333 -8.22 15.55 9.73
CA GLN A 333 -7.46 15.62 10.97
C GLN A 333 -8.05 14.73 12.06
N LEU A 334 -9.38 14.76 12.24
CA LEU A 334 -10.07 13.89 13.21
C LEU A 334 -9.90 12.42 12.83
N ALA A 335 -10.14 12.06 11.57
CA ALA A 335 -9.97 10.70 11.07
C ALA A 335 -8.53 10.21 11.28
N THR A 336 -7.54 11.00 10.85
CA THR A 336 -6.12 10.68 11.02
C THR A 336 -5.75 10.52 12.49
N SER A 337 -6.19 11.43 13.36
CA SER A 337 -5.91 11.38 14.80
C SER A 337 -6.52 10.15 15.47
N ILE A 338 -7.76 9.80 15.12
CA ILE A 338 -8.44 8.61 15.63
C ILE A 338 -7.71 7.34 15.16
N LEU A 339 -7.32 7.30 13.88
CA LEU A 339 -6.58 6.18 13.29
C LEU A 339 -5.20 6.01 13.95
N GLU A 340 -4.44 7.10 14.13
CA GLU A 340 -3.16 7.08 14.82
C GLU A 340 -3.31 6.65 16.28
N THR A 341 -4.33 7.15 16.97
CA THR A 341 -4.63 6.74 18.35
C THR A 341 -4.98 5.26 18.41
N ARG A 342 -5.76 4.74 17.46
CA ARG A 342 -6.09 3.32 17.39
C ARG A 342 -4.86 2.47 17.08
N LYS A 343 -4.01 2.92 16.16
CA LYS A 343 -2.72 2.29 15.85
C LYS A 343 -1.80 2.28 17.08
N GLN A 344 -1.74 3.38 17.83
CA GLN A 344 -1.00 3.47 19.09
C GLN A 344 -1.60 2.57 20.18
N GLN A 345 -2.92 2.45 20.28
CA GLN A 345 -3.58 1.53 21.21
C GLN A 345 -3.33 0.06 20.85
N LEU A 346 -3.31 -0.28 19.57
CA LEU A 346 -2.93 -1.62 19.09
C LEU A 346 -1.45 -1.91 19.37
N LEU A 347 -0.58 -0.91 19.16
CA LEU A 347 0.82 -0.96 19.56
C LEU A 347 1.01 -1.02 21.08
N GLN A 348 0.01 -0.66 21.89
CA GLN A 348 0.04 -0.76 23.35
C GLN A 348 -0.56 -2.07 23.89
N ASN A 349 -1.18 -2.90 23.05
CA ASN A 349 -1.75 -4.19 23.46
C ASN A 349 -0.78 -5.35 23.11
N PRO A 350 -0.13 -6.00 24.08
CA PRO A 350 0.80 -7.10 23.83
C PRO A 350 0.13 -8.30 23.14
N GLU A 351 -1.13 -8.59 23.42
CA GLU A 351 -1.84 -9.72 22.77
C GLU A 351 -2.04 -9.50 21.27
N ALA A 352 -2.32 -8.26 20.85
CA ALA A 352 -2.48 -7.94 19.43
C ALA A 352 -1.14 -8.02 18.68
N VAL A 353 -0.07 -7.49 19.28
CA VAL A 353 1.30 -7.58 18.72
C VAL A 353 1.78 -9.02 18.63
N LYS A 354 1.46 -9.84 19.63
CA LYS A 354 1.74 -11.28 19.65
C LYS A 354 1.02 -12.01 18.51
N ALA A 355 -0.28 -11.78 18.35
CA ALA A 355 -1.07 -12.41 17.29
C ALA A 355 -0.54 -12.06 15.89
N LEU A 356 -0.21 -10.79 15.64
CA LEU A 356 0.39 -10.34 14.39
C LEU A 356 1.77 -10.96 14.15
N SER A 357 2.60 -11.06 15.19
CA SER A 357 3.94 -11.65 15.08
C SER A 357 3.88 -13.14 14.72
N ILE A 358 2.96 -13.88 15.35
CA ILE A 358 2.69 -15.29 15.02
C ILE A 358 2.20 -15.41 13.57
N GLN A 359 1.20 -14.62 13.17
CA GLN A 359 0.65 -14.66 11.82
C GLN A 359 1.73 -14.39 10.75
N ARG A 360 2.58 -13.39 10.97
CA ARG A 360 3.68 -13.07 10.07
C ARG A 360 4.66 -14.23 9.96
N LEU A 361 5.11 -14.78 11.09
CA LEU A 361 6.07 -15.89 11.09
C LEU A 361 5.46 -17.18 10.51
N GLU A 362 4.16 -17.41 10.64
CA GLU A 362 3.48 -18.53 9.99
C GLU A 362 3.40 -18.39 8.47
N ALA A 363 3.30 -17.16 7.96
CA ALA A 363 3.35 -16.89 6.52
C ALA A 363 4.70 -17.28 5.90
N ASP A 364 5.80 -17.11 6.66
CA ASP A 364 7.15 -17.51 6.25
C ASP A 364 7.42 -19.02 6.42
N GLY A 365 6.44 -19.78 6.92
CA GLY A 365 6.53 -21.22 7.14
C GLY A 365 5.89 -21.66 8.46
N ALA A 366 5.56 -22.95 8.59
CA ALA A 366 4.93 -23.46 9.80
C ALA A 366 5.84 -23.28 11.04
N LEU A 367 5.29 -22.77 12.13
CA LEU A 367 5.98 -22.70 13.43
C LEU A 367 6.00 -24.07 14.10
N THR A 368 7.14 -24.45 14.67
CA THR A 368 7.22 -25.61 15.56
C THR A 368 6.49 -25.33 16.89
N GLU A 369 6.18 -26.37 17.65
CA GLU A 369 5.51 -26.23 18.95
C GLU A 369 6.32 -25.33 19.90
N ASN A 370 7.66 -25.47 19.92
CA ASN A 370 8.55 -24.67 20.75
C ASN A 370 8.60 -23.20 20.33
N GLN A 371 8.63 -22.92 19.02
CA GLN A 371 8.59 -21.55 18.50
C GLN A 371 7.28 -20.85 18.84
N ARG A 372 6.16 -21.58 18.73
CA ARG A 372 4.84 -21.05 19.12
C ARG A 372 4.76 -20.81 20.62
N ALA A 373 5.30 -21.72 21.45
CA ALA A 373 5.37 -21.55 22.89
C ALA A 373 6.19 -20.30 23.26
N LEU A 374 7.37 -20.11 22.68
CA LEU A 374 8.23 -18.95 22.92
C LEU A 374 7.50 -17.62 22.65
N LEU A 375 6.75 -17.52 21.55
CA LEU A 375 5.94 -16.34 21.21
C LEU A 375 4.72 -16.18 22.14
N THR A 376 4.12 -17.29 22.56
CA THR A 376 2.91 -17.27 23.40
C THR A 376 3.23 -16.90 24.85
N ASP A 377 4.41 -17.28 25.34
CA ASP A 377 4.87 -17.03 26.71
C ASP A 377 5.37 -15.59 26.91
N ALA A 378 5.67 -14.85 25.84
CA ALA A 378 6.05 -13.44 25.90
C ALA A 378 4.88 -12.55 26.36
N GLU A 379 5.04 -11.76 27.43
CA GLU A 379 3.95 -10.96 28.01
C GLU A 379 4.03 -9.48 27.64
N THR A 380 5.23 -8.99 27.34
CA THR A 380 5.50 -7.59 26.98
C THR A 380 5.88 -7.43 25.51
N HIS A 381 5.78 -6.21 24.95
CA HIS A 381 6.22 -5.96 23.56
C HIS A 381 7.69 -6.27 23.34
N GLU A 382 8.53 -5.96 24.33
CA GLU A 382 9.96 -6.23 24.26
C GLU A 382 10.23 -7.74 24.22
N GLU A 383 9.55 -8.53 25.06
CA GLU A 383 9.65 -9.99 25.04
C GLU A 383 9.11 -10.58 23.74
N ILE A 384 8.01 -10.05 23.18
CA ILE A 384 7.44 -10.51 21.91
C ILE A 384 8.41 -10.22 20.75
N ALA A 385 9.05 -9.04 20.75
CA ALA A 385 10.04 -8.68 19.74
C ALA A 385 11.28 -9.58 19.84
N GLN A 386 11.79 -9.81 21.05
CA GLN A 386 12.91 -10.72 21.30
C GLN A 386 12.58 -12.16 20.89
N ALA A 387 11.40 -12.68 21.26
CA ALA A 387 10.95 -14.01 20.87
C ALA A 387 10.84 -14.14 19.34
N SER A 388 10.31 -13.13 18.66
CA SER A 388 10.20 -13.11 17.19
C SER A 388 11.56 -13.10 16.51
N GLU A 389 12.51 -12.35 17.04
CA GLU A 389 13.90 -12.32 16.57
C GLU A 389 14.55 -13.70 16.72
N VAL A 390 14.40 -14.35 17.88
CA VAL A 390 14.92 -15.70 18.13
C VAL A 390 14.37 -16.70 17.12
N VAL A 391 13.06 -16.71 16.87
CA VAL A 391 12.45 -17.63 15.88
C VAL A 391 12.98 -17.37 14.47
N THR A 392 13.17 -16.11 14.09
CA THR A 392 13.71 -15.73 12.78
C THR A 392 15.14 -16.27 12.63
N VAL A 393 16.00 -16.05 13.63
CA VAL A 393 17.39 -16.52 13.62
C VAL A 393 17.47 -18.06 13.65
N GLN A 394 16.59 -18.74 14.40
CA GLN A 394 16.53 -20.21 14.38
C GLN A 394 16.32 -20.75 12.97
N ARG A 395 15.37 -20.18 12.23
CA ARG A 395 15.05 -20.59 10.86
C ARG A 395 16.20 -20.32 9.90
N GLU A 396 16.78 -19.13 9.97
CA GLU A 396 17.91 -18.74 9.15
C GLU A 396 19.11 -19.67 9.39
N VAL A 397 19.43 -19.95 10.64
CA VAL A 397 20.54 -20.84 11.01
C VAL A 397 20.29 -22.27 10.54
N ILE A 398 19.07 -22.80 10.68
CA ILE A 398 18.72 -24.13 10.16
C ILE A 398 18.87 -24.17 8.63
N SER A 399 18.36 -23.15 7.92
CA SER A 399 18.49 -23.05 6.47
C SER A 399 19.96 -23.04 6.05
N ASN A 400 20.77 -22.18 6.66
CA ASN A 400 22.20 -22.04 6.35
C ASN A 400 22.98 -23.33 6.65
N LEU A 401 22.64 -24.04 7.73
CA LEU A 401 23.26 -25.33 8.05
C LEU A 401 22.88 -26.40 7.02
N ASN A 402 21.61 -26.46 6.62
CA ASN A 402 21.14 -27.41 5.60
C ASN A 402 21.77 -27.13 4.22
N GLU A 403 21.94 -25.86 3.84
CA GLU A 403 22.59 -25.48 2.58
C GLU A 403 24.10 -25.73 2.58
N GLY A 404 24.76 -25.45 3.70
CA GLY A 404 26.21 -25.60 3.85
C GLY A 404 26.67 -27.04 4.06
N LEU A 405 25.78 -27.92 4.54
CA LEU A 405 26.08 -29.32 4.81
C LEU A 405 25.54 -30.21 3.68
N ALA A 406 26.28 -31.25 3.31
CA ALA A 406 25.85 -32.17 2.26
C ALA A 406 24.65 -33.06 2.65
N GLU A 407 24.27 -33.05 3.93
CA GLU A 407 23.14 -33.78 4.50
C GLU A 407 22.37 -32.83 5.42
N ASP A 408 21.04 -32.88 5.32
CA ASP A 408 20.12 -32.14 6.19
C ASP A 408 20.43 -32.40 7.68
N LEU A 409 20.06 -31.45 8.53
CA LEU A 409 20.10 -31.62 9.97
C LEU A 409 19.24 -32.82 10.38
N SER A 410 19.77 -33.62 11.30
CA SER A 410 18.97 -34.63 11.97
C SER A 410 17.96 -33.96 12.90
N SER A 411 16.87 -34.65 13.23
CA SER A 411 15.85 -34.12 14.15
C SER A 411 16.44 -33.70 15.50
N GLU A 412 17.47 -34.40 16.00
CA GLU A 412 18.15 -34.04 17.25
C GLU A 412 18.94 -32.72 17.14
N GLU A 413 19.51 -32.43 15.98
CA GLU A 413 20.23 -31.18 15.71
C GLU A 413 19.26 -30.00 15.50
N GLU A 414 18.14 -30.22 14.79
CA GLU A 414 17.07 -29.22 14.67
C GLU A 414 16.43 -28.91 16.02
N ASP A 415 16.20 -29.93 16.86
CA ASP A 415 15.69 -29.76 18.21
C ASP A 415 16.66 -28.94 19.08
N LEU A 416 17.98 -29.13 18.91
CA LEU A 416 18.99 -28.37 19.64
C LEU A 416 18.87 -26.86 19.36
N ILE A 417 18.52 -26.49 18.13
CA ILE A 417 18.33 -25.11 17.70
C ILE A 417 16.95 -24.58 18.09
N THR A 418 15.88 -25.34 17.84
CA THR A 418 14.51 -24.87 18.05
C THR A 418 14.10 -24.76 19.53
N ASN A 419 14.82 -25.44 20.44
CA ASN A 419 14.59 -25.35 21.89
C ASN A 419 15.29 -24.16 22.58
N THR A 420 16.07 -23.36 21.86
CA THR A 420 16.77 -22.20 22.45
C THR A 420 15.81 -21.03 22.66
N SER A 421 16.07 -20.22 23.68
CA SER A 421 15.21 -19.08 24.04
C SER A 421 15.84 -17.72 23.72
N THR A 422 17.12 -17.69 23.32
CA THR A 422 17.86 -16.47 22.99
C THR A 422 18.71 -16.65 21.73
N VAL A 423 18.97 -15.56 21.01
CA VAL A 423 19.81 -15.56 19.79
C VAL A 423 21.21 -16.12 20.09
N LYS A 424 21.77 -15.79 21.25
CA LYS A 424 23.07 -16.31 21.68
C LYS A 424 23.07 -17.84 21.84
N GLU A 425 22.00 -18.40 22.40
CA GLU A 425 21.84 -19.85 22.53
C GLU A 425 21.70 -20.51 21.16
N VAL A 426 20.98 -19.89 20.21
CA VAL A 426 20.87 -20.38 18.82
C VAL A 426 22.25 -20.55 18.19
N HIS A 427 23.08 -19.51 18.24
CA HIS A 427 24.44 -19.58 17.66
C HIS A 427 25.33 -20.60 18.39
N THR A 428 25.22 -20.69 19.72
CA THR A 428 25.98 -21.68 20.50
C THR A 428 25.57 -23.11 20.11
N ALA A 429 24.29 -23.36 19.89
CA ALA A 429 23.77 -24.64 19.41
C ALA A 429 24.31 -24.96 18.01
N ALA A 430 24.28 -23.99 17.09
CA ALA A 430 24.83 -24.14 15.74
C ALA A 430 26.34 -24.47 15.73
N GLU A 431 27.14 -23.73 16.52
CA GLU A 431 28.57 -24.02 16.69
C GLU A 431 28.80 -25.43 17.26
N THR A 432 27.97 -25.86 18.20
CA THR A 432 28.07 -27.21 18.77
C THR A 432 27.82 -28.29 17.71
N ILE A 433 26.80 -28.10 16.86
CA ILE A 433 26.48 -29.00 15.75
C ILE A 433 27.64 -29.08 14.75
N LEU A 434 28.16 -27.93 14.32
CA LEU A 434 29.28 -27.86 13.38
C LEU A 434 30.52 -28.59 13.91
N ASN A 435 30.93 -28.29 15.15
CA ASN A 435 32.08 -28.95 15.78
C ASN A 435 31.88 -30.47 15.90
N ALA A 436 30.67 -30.94 16.24
CA ALA A 436 30.37 -32.36 16.34
C ALA A 436 30.45 -33.07 14.98
N ARG A 437 29.94 -32.43 13.91
CA ARG A 437 30.05 -32.96 12.55
C ARG A 437 31.49 -32.96 12.05
N GLU A 438 32.27 -31.91 12.31
CA GLU A 438 33.70 -31.87 11.98
C GLU A 438 34.49 -32.98 12.68
N GLN A 439 34.24 -33.20 13.98
CA GLN A 439 34.89 -34.28 14.71
C GLN A 439 34.53 -35.64 14.12
N LYS A 440 33.25 -35.88 13.83
CA LYS A 440 32.79 -37.14 13.21
C LYS A 440 33.40 -37.35 11.82
N ALA A 441 33.54 -36.29 11.02
CA ALA A 441 34.19 -36.35 9.72
C ALA A 441 35.70 -36.64 9.83
N ALA A 442 36.36 -36.18 10.89
CA ALA A 442 37.77 -36.49 11.16
C ALA A 442 37.99 -37.92 11.69
N GLU A 443 36.97 -38.52 12.31
CA GLU A 443 37.01 -39.92 12.81
C GLU A 443 36.79 -40.96 11.69
N LEU A 444 36.06 -40.59 10.63
CA LEU A 444 35.80 -41.41 9.43
C LEU A 444 36.98 -41.39 8.45
#